data_AF-A0AAX3HQR1-F1
#
_entry.id   AF-A0AAX3HQR1-F1
#
_cell.length_a   1.000
_cell.length_b   1.000
_cell.length_c   1.000
_cell.angle_alpha   90.00
_cell.angle_beta   90.00
_cell.angle_gamma   90.00
#
_symmetry.space_group_name_H-M   'P 1'
#
loop_
_entity.id
_entity.type
_entity.pdbx_description
1 polymer ?
#
loop_
_entity_poly.entity_id
_entity_poly.type
_entity_poly.pdbx_seq_one_letter_code
_entity_poly.pdbx_strand_id
1 'polypeptide(L)'
;MIEGVRKTALQESFKNGKSKIIDGKPITEQMKDQNVALMEKRLAELNNLKVGDKVKVQSGDKKETLEVEIIGIYETNEQAMGQQAPPIMDPANKLYMPHSTMKKLEVDQGISSVQVVYFLNDPQYIDAFKKEARKFNIDFNYYKLDAHDSLYKQMIGPIENISSTSQMIIYIVSIAGAIILGLIIMLSIKGRRKEMGILLSIGEKKWKLMAQFVVEVVCVAILAFGLSITTGAKVSQYIGDNLLSNEIATSSEETDTSQHGTVMMAGPGGTLQNQKEDPINKIDVSVTGEDVGKMGGIGLAIAIIATLLPALSILRLNPKQILLKDE
;
A
#
# COMPACT_ATOMS: atom_id res chain seq x y z
N MET A 1 -2.84 -30.61 18.36
CA MET A 1 -1.93 -30.71 17.19
C MET A 1 -0.53 -30.22 17.58
N ILE A 2 0.53 -30.87 17.12
CA ILE A 2 1.92 -30.41 17.34
C ILE A 2 2.43 -29.78 16.05
N GLU A 3 3.02 -28.58 16.14
CA GLU A 3 3.61 -27.89 15.00
C GLU A 3 5.11 -27.63 15.24
N GLY A 4 5.93 -28.14 14.31
CA GLY A 4 7.38 -27.95 14.34
C GLY A 4 7.79 -26.65 13.65
N VAL A 5 8.39 -25.72 14.40
CA VAL A 5 8.72 -24.38 13.91
C VAL A 5 10.20 -24.06 14.05
N ARG A 6 10.71 -23.17 13.18
CA ARG A 6 12.06 -22.59 13.31
C ARG A 6 12.06 -21.33 14.19
N LYS A 7 11.00 -20.51 14.07
CA LYS A 7 10.72 -19.33 14.88
C LYS A 7 9.21 -19.21 15.04
N THR A 8 8.72 -19.00 16.27
CA THR A 8 7.28 -18.76 16.50
C THR A 8 6.83 -17.41 15.94
N ALA A 9 7.70 -16.40 15.94
CA ALA A 9 7.40 -15.07 15.39
C ALA A 9 7.13 -15.05 13.86
N LEU A 10 7.44 -16.14 13.16
CA LEU A 10 7.17 -16.27 11.72
C LEU A 10 5.80 -16.88 11.43
N GLN A 11 5.10 -17.38 12.45
CA GLN A 11 3.77 -17.94 12.31
C GLN A 11 2.75 -16.84 12.05
N GLU A 12 1.81 -17.12 11.13
CA GLU A 12 0.82 -16.13 10.69
C GLU A 12 -0.01 -15.58 11.85
N SER A 13 -0.47 -16.46 12.74
CA SER A 13 -1.26 -16.08 13.91
C SER A 13 -0.50 -15.17 14.89
N PHE A 14 0.82 -15.29 14.98
CA PHE A 14 1.64 -14.40 15.80
C PHE A 14 1.93 -13.07 15.10
N LYS A 15 2.05 -13.08 13.76
CA LYS A 15 2.27 -11.86 12.96
C LYS A 15 1.05 -10.96 12.88
N ASN A 16 -0.13 -11.53 12.68
CA ASN A 16 -1.39 -10.79 12.64
C ASN A 16 -1.95 -10.48 14.04
N GLY A 17 -1.24 -10.84 15.11
CA GLY A 17 -1.58 -10.52 16.49
C GLY A 17 -2.71 -11.36 17.09
N LYS A 18 -3.22 -12.38 16.37
CA LYS A 18 -4.23 -13.34 16.89
C LYS A 18 -3.69 -14.18 18.03
N SER A 19 -2.41 -14.53 17.99
CA SER A 19 -1.67 -15.25 19.03
C SER A 19 -0.62 -14.35 19.67
N LYS A 20 -0.55 -14.34 21.00
CA LYS A 20 0.41 -13.56 21.78
C LYS A 20 1.03 -14.39 22.88
N ILE A 21 2.34 -14.28 23.06
CA ILE A 21 3.03 -14.90 24.20
C ILE A 21 2.74 -14.04 25.44
N ILE A 22 2.15 -14.66 26.45
CA ILE A 22 1.75 -13.99 27.70
C ILE A 22 2.73 -14.25 28.84
N ASP A 23 3.48 -15.36 28.77
CA ASP A 23 4.49 -15.73 29.75
C ASP A 23 5.65 -16.49 29.09
N GLY A 24 6.87 -16.31 29.59
CA GLY A 24 8.08 -16.96 29.09
C GLY A 24 8.65 -16.39 27.78
N LYS A 25 9.17 -17.26 26.90
CA LYS A 25 9.98 -16.89 25.72
C LYS A 25 9.46 -17.56 24.43
N PRO A 26 9.64 -16.90 23.26
CA PRO A 26 9.37 -17.51 21.96
C PRO A 26 10.40 -18.60 21.62
N ILE A 27 10.01 -19.51 20.72
CA ILE A 27 10.97 -20.42 20.08
C ILE A 27 11.77 -19.62 19.05
N THR A 28 13.09 -19.73 19.14
CA THR A 28 14.04 -19.05 18.25
C THR A 28 14.98 -20.05 17.57
N GLU A 29 15.73 -19.59 16.56
CA GLU A 29 16.67 -20.44 15.82
C GLU A 29 17.77 -21.06 16.67
N GLN A 30 18.16 -20.40 17.76
CA GLN A 30 19.19 -20.89 18.68
C GLN A 30 18.72 -22.12 19.48
N MET A 31 17.41 -22.34 19.56
CA MET A 31 16.79 -23.44 20.29
C MET A 31 16.56 -24.66 19.38
N LYS A 32 17.16 -24.69 18.18
CA LYS A 32 16.93 -25.72 17.16
C LYS A 32 17.00 -27.13 17.74
N ASP A 33 17.96 -27.44 18.60
CA ASP A 33 18.21 -28.80 19.11
C ASP A 33 17.76 -29.00 20.57
N GLN A 34 17.01 -28.03 21.12
CA GLN A 34 16.51 -28.09 22.50
C GLN A 34 15.11 -28.71 22.52
N ASN A 35 14.86 -29.62 23.46
CA ASN A 35 13.54 -30.22 23.67
C ASN A 35 12.64 -29.25 24.46
N VAL A 36 12.17 -28.21 23.79
CA VAL A 36 11.35 -27.14 24.38
C VAL A 36 10.02 -27.01 23.65
N ALA A 37 9.01 -26.49 24.34
CA ALA A 37 7.69 -26.26 23.78
C ALA A 37 7.09 -24.93 24.22
N LEU A 38 6.27 -24.36 23.33
CA LEU A 38 5.42 -23.21 23.59
C LEU A 38 3.96 -23.70 23.59
N MET A 39 3.29 -23.57 24.73
CA MET A 39 1.99 -24.16 25.02
C MET A 39 0.86 -23.13 25.04
N GLU A 40 -0.33 -23.51 24.59
CA GLU A 40 -1.50 -22.63 24.66
C GLU A 40 -2.04 -22.53 26.11
N LYS A 41 -2.49 -21.34 26.49
CA LYS A 41 -2.95 -20.98 27.83
C LYS A 41 -4.02 -21.93 28.39
N ARG A 42 -5.06 -22.26 27.63
CA ARG A 42 -6.16 -23.13 28.07
C ARG A 42 -5.66 -24.52 28.40
N LEU A 43 -4.72 -25.05 27.61
CA LEU A 43 -4.12 -26.35 27.88
C LEU A 43 -3.23 -26.32 29.12
N ALA A 44 -2.46 -25.26 29.31
CA ALA A 44 -1.62 -25.07 30.49
C ALA A 44 -2.47 -24.96 31.76
N GLU A 45 -3.51 -24.13 31.75
CA GLU A 45 -4.44 -23.93 32.87
C GLU A 45 -5.18 -25.23 33.25
N LEU A 46 -5.69 -25.97 32.25
CA LEU A 46 -6.42 -27.22 32.48
C LEU A 46 -5.55 -28.27 33.20
N ASN A 47 -4.24 -28.26 32.96
CA ASN A 47 -3.28 -29.21 33.53
C ASN A 47 -2.47 -28.62 34.70
N ASN A 48 -2.77 -27.40 35.14
CA ASN A 48 -2.02 -26.66 36.17
C ASN A 48 -0.51 -26.51 35.86
N LEU A 49 -0.17 -26.33 34.59
CA LEU A 49 1.21 -26.21 34.11
C LEU A 49 1.66 -24.75 34.03
N LYS A 50 2.95 -24.51 34.26
CA LYS A 50 3.61 -23.21 34.22
C LYS A 50 4.87 -23.26 33.36
N VAL A 51 5.40 -22.07 33.02
CA VAL A 51 6.72 -21.96 32.38
C VAL A 51 7.79 -22.59 33.28
N GLY A 52 8.62 -23.45 32.70
CA GLY A 52 9.64 -24.26 33.38
C GLY A 52 9.20 -25.70 33.69
N ASP A 53 7.90 -26.00 33.62
CA ASP A 53 7.42 -27.37 33.83
C ASP A 53 7.81 -28.28 32.66
N LYS A 54 8.03 -29.55 32.97
CA LYS A 54 8.33 -30.58 31.99
C LYS A 54 7.11 -31.45 31.73
N VAL A 55 6.80 -31.65 30.46
CA VAL A 55 5.69 -32.49 30.01
C VAL A 55 6.19 -33.61 29.11
N LYS A 56 5.53 -34.76 29.19
CA LYS A 56 5.81 -35.90 28.31
C LYS A 56 4.86 -35.87 27.13
N VAL A 57 5.42 -35.76 25.93
CA VAL A 57 4.69 -35.79 24.66
C VAL A 57 4.96 -37.12 24.00
N GLN A 58 3.89 -37.83 23.66
CA GLN A 58 3.96 -39.16 23.06
C GLN A 58 3.60 -39.10 21.57
N SER A 59 4.28 -39.88 20.74
CA SER A 59 3.96 -40.02 19.31
C SER A 59 2.57 -40.64 19.11
N GLY A 60 1.96 -40.39 17.94
CA GLY A 60 0.61 -40.89 17.63
C GLY A 60 0.49 -42.42 17.65
N ASP A 61 1.59 -43.13 17.36
CA ASP A 61 1.67 -44.60 17.41
C ASP A 61 2.10 -45.14 18.80
N LYS A 62 2.28 -44.24 19.77
CA LYS A 62 2.67 -44.51 21.17
C LYS A 62 4.03 -45.17 21.37
N LYS A 63 4.87 -45.23 20.34
CA LYS A 63 6.21 -45.85 20.43
C LYS A 63 7.26 -44.93 21.01
N GLU A 64 7.19 -43.65 20.67
CA GLU A 64 8.16 -42.65 21.11
C GLU A 64 7.54 -41.75 22.18
N THR A 65 8.30 -41.44 23.22
CA THR A 65 7.89 -40.49 24.27
C THR A 65 9.04 -39.54 24.55
N LEU A 66 8.77 -38.25 24.41
CA LEU A 66 9.74 -37.19 24.59
C LEU A 66 9.35 -36.29 25.75
N GLU A 67 10.29 -36.04 26.65
CA GLU A 67 10.15 -35.02 27.67
C GLU A 67 10.55 -33.65 27.10
N VAL A 68 9.65 -32.67 27.17
CA VAL A 68 9.85 -31.30 26.70
C VAL A 68 9.58 -30.30 27.83
N GLU A 69 10.39 -29.25 27.89
CA GLU A 69 10.22 -28.15 28.85
C GLU A 69 9.34 -27.05 28.25
N ILE A 70 8.37 -26.55 29.03
CA ILE A 70 7.52 -25.43 28.63
C ILE A 70 8.32 -24.14 28.82
N ILE A 71 8.76 -23.52 27.72
CA ILE A 71 9.53 -22.27 27.76
C ILE A 71 8.67 -21.02 27.65
N GLY A 72 7.39 -21.19 27.33
CA GLY A 72 6.43 -20.09 27.27
C GLY A 72 5.00 -20.56 27.11
N ILE A 73 4.09 -19.66 27.45
CA ILE A 73 2.64 -19.82 27.30
C ILE A 73 2.12 -18.72 26.39
N TYR A 74 1.33 -19.10 25.40
CA TYR A 74 0.68 -18.16 24.49
C TYR A 74 -0.84 -18.23 24.60
N GLU A 75 -1.49 -17.11 24.32
CA GLU A 75 -2.94 -16.99 24.22
C GLU A 75 -3.30 -16.75 22.75
N THR A 76 -4.38 -17.39 22.27
CA THR A 76 -4.90 -17.15 20.92
C THR A 76 -6.40 -16.87 20.97
N ASN A 77 -6.86 -15.95 20.12
CA ASN A 77 -8.28 -15.69 19.90
C ASN A 77 -8.91 -16.60 18.82
N GLU A 78 -8.12 -17.55 18.28
CA GLU A 78 -8.61 -18.54 17.32
C GLU A 78 -9.60 -19.52 17.98
N GLN A 79 -10.70 -19.77 17.28
CA GLN A 79 -11.75 -20.70 17.68
C GLN A 79 -11.73 -21.96 16.82
N ALA A 80 -12.19 -23.07 17.39
CA ALA A 80 -12.35 -24.31 16.65
C ALA A 80 -13.35 -24.14 15.49
N MET A 81 -13.04 -24.73 14.34
CA MET A 81 -13.89 -24.63 13.14
C MET A 81 -15.14 -25.51 13.28
N GLY A 82 -16.23 -24.93 13.78
CA GLY A 82 -17.53 -25.58 13.93
C GLY A 82 -17.71 -26.31 15.28
N GLN A 83 -18.98 -26.51 15.68
CA GLN A 83 -19.35 -27.06 17.00
C GLN A 83 -18.91 -28.53 17.22
N GLN A 84 -18.45 -29.24 16.19
CA GLN A 84 -18.04 -30.66 16.23
C GLN A 84 -16.60 -30.89 15.73
N ALA A 85 -15.75 -29.86 15.73
CA ALA A 85 -14.35 -30.03 15.34
C ALA A 85 -13.66 -31.08 16.24
N PRO A 86 -12.92 -32.06 15.66
CA PRO A 86 -12.17 -33.01 16.46
C PRO A 86 -11.17 -32.30 17.39
N PRO A 87 -10.89 -32.81 18.60
CA PRO A 87 -9.97 -32.16 19.54
C PRO A 87 -8.58 -31.85 18.99
N ILE A 88 -8.12 -32.59 17.98
CA ILE A 88 -6.83 -32.34 17.30
C ILE A 88 -6.82 -30.99 16.55
N MET A 89 -7.98 -30.52 16.08
CA MET A 89 -8.18 -29.27 15.34
C MET A 89 -8.53 -28.08 16.27
N ASP A 90 -8.66 -28.31 17.57
CA ASP A 90 -8.91 -27.23 18.52
C ASP A 90 -7.63 -26.41 18.72
N PRO A 91 -7.65 -25.09 18.49
CA PRO A 91 -6.52 -24.21 18.77
C PRO A 91 -6.01 -24.28 20.22
N ALA A 92 -6.88 -24.62 21.18
CA ALA A 92 -6.50 -24.83 22.57
C ALA A 92 -5.52 -26.00 22.75
N ASN A 93 -5.59 -27.01 21.88
CA ASN A 93 -4.73 -28.20 21.94
C ASN A 93 -3.49 -28.10 21.05
N LYS A 94 -3.14 -26.88 20.61
CA LYS A 94 -2.00 -26.63 19.73
C LYS A 94 -0.72 -26.40 20.55
N LEU A 95 0.35 -27.10 20.16
CA LEU A 95 1.67 -27.01 20.79
C LEU A 95 2.72 -26.69 19.72
N TYR A 96 3.54 -25.67 19.96
CA TYR A 96 4.68 -25.38 19.08
C TYR A 96 5.96 -25.93 19.72
N MET A 97 6.84 -26.51 18.90
CA MET A 97 8.17 -26.95 19.34
C MET A 97 9.18 -26.78 18.19
N PRO A 98 10.50 -26.78 18.46
CA PRO A 98 11.49 -26.76 17.38
C PRO A 98 11.25 -27.89 16.38
N HIS A 99 11.39 -27.60 15.08
CA HIS A 99 11.16 -28.60 14.02
C HIS A 99 11.97 -29.89 14.22
N SER A 100 13.20 -29.81 14.71
CA SER A 100 14.01 -31.00 15.02
C SER A 100 13.43 -31.86 16.15
N THR A 101 12.75 -31.23 17.12
CA THR A 101 12.13 -31.87 18.28
C THR A 101 10.85 -32.58 17.85
N MET A 102 10.05 -31.91 17.03
CA MET A 102 8.85 -32.50 16.42
C MET A 102 9.21 -33.72 15.57
N LYS A 103 10.31 -33.64 14.80
CA LYS A 103 10.81 -34.76 13.98
C LYS A 103 11.11 -36.04 14.78
N LYS A 104 11.50 -35.93 16.05
CA LYS A 104 11.73 -37.11 16.92
C LYS A 104 10.43 -37.86 17.27
N LEU A 105 9.29 -37.17 17.14
CA LEU A 105 7.94 -37.71 17.41
C LEU A 105 7.18 -38.04 16.11
N GLU A 106 7.83 -37.85 14.96
CA GLU A 106 7.26 -38.10 13.64
C GLU A 106 7.11 -39.61 13.41
N VAL A 107 5.97 -40.02 12.88
CA VAL A 107 5.65 -41.42 12.57
C VAL A 107 5.76 -41.60 11.05
N ASP A 108 6.42 -42.66 10.58
CA ASP A 108 6.68 -42.94 9.15
C ASP A 108 5.42 -42.98 8.25
N GLN A 109 4.23 -43.09 8.83
CA GLN A 109 2.93 -43.07 8.12
C GLN A 109 2.09 -41.80 8.39
N GLY A 110 2.67 -40.80 9.07
CA GLY A 110 2.02 -39.51 9.30
C GLY A 110 1.98 -38.66 8.04
N ILE A 111 0.89 -37.91 7.85
CA ILE A 111 0.85 -36.84 6.84
C ILE A 111 1.72 -35.70 7.37
N SER A 112 3.01 -35.74 7.08
CA SER A 112 3.93 -34.66 7.38
C SER A 112 3.95 -33.68 6.20
N SER A 113 3.17 -32.60 6.31
CA SER A 113 3.30 -31.48 5.39
C SER A 113 4.48 -30.59 5.81
N VAL A 114 5.53 -30.58 4.99
CA VAL A 114 6.66 -29.65 5.19
C VAL A 114 6.37 -28.38 4.41
N GLN A 115 6.12 -27.29 5.14
CA GLN A 115 6.01 -25.96 4.57
C GLN A 115 7.27 -25.15 4.90
N VAL A 116 7.85 -24.52 3.88
CA VAL A 116 8.95 -23.56 4.06
C VAL A 116 8.43 -22.19 3.65
N VAL A 117 8.42 -21.26 4.59
CA VAL A 117 7.93 -19.90 4.38
C VAL A 117 9.10 -18.93 4.35
N TYR A 118 9.20 -18.16 3.27
CA TYR A 118 10.17 -17.08 3.12
C TYR A 118 9.43 -15.74 3.18
N PHE A 119 9.92 -14.83 4.01
CA PHE A 119 9.41 -13.46 4.06
C PHE A 119 10.35 -12.57 3.26
N LEU A 120 9.80 -11.92 2.24
CA LEU A 120 10.51 -10.92 1.44
C LEU A 120 10.32 -9.54 2.07
N ASN A 121 11.38 -8.72 2.02
CA ASN A 121 11.33 -7.35 2.53
C ASN A 121 10.47 -6.42 1.67
N ASP A 122 10.38 -6.71 0.37
CA ASP A 122 9.62 -5.91 -0.59
C ASP A 122 8.90 -6.83 -1.58
N PRO A 123 7.59 -6.61 -1.86
CA PRO A 123 6.82 -7.39 -2.83
C PRO A 123 7.39 -7.31 -4.26
N GLN A 124 8.13 -6.26 -4.62
CA GLN A 124 8.78 -6.13 -5.94
C GLN A 124 9.76 -7.28 -6.22
N TYR A 125 10.30 -7.92 -5.18
CA TYR A 125 11.23 -9.02 -5.31
C TYR A 125 10.57 -10.39 -5.49
N ILE A 126 9.24 -10.51 -5.39
CA ILE A 126 8.53 -11.79 -5.48
C ILE A 126 8.83 -12.51 -6.80
N ASP A 127 8.75 -11.81 -7.93
CA ASP A 127 8.96 -12.42 -9.24
C ASP A 127 10.42 -12.82 -9.47
N ALA A 128 11.35 -11.97 -9.03
CA ALA A 128 12.78 -12.27 -9.07
C ALA A 128 13.12 -13.51 -8.23
N PHE A 129 12.59 -13.58 -7.00
CA PHE A 129 12.75 -14.71 -6.10
C PHE A 129 12.19 -16.00 -6.70
N LYS A 130 10.97 -15.97 -7.27
CA LYS A 130 10.38 -17.15 -7.93
C LYS A 130 11.22 -17.63 -9.12
N LYS A 131 11.77 -16.70 -9.90
CA LYS A 131 12.63 -17.01 -11.03
C LYS A 131 13.95 -17.65 -10.59
N GLU A 132 14.52 -17.18 -9.49
CA GLU A 132 15.74 -17.75 -8.91
C GLU A 132 15.48 -19.10 -8.25
N ALA A 133 14.42 -19.22 -7.46
CA ALA A 133 14.00 -20.46 -6.82
C ALA A 133 13.81 -21.62 -7.82
N ARG A 134 13.26 -21.33 -9.01
CA ARG A 134 13.09 -22.30 -10.10
C ARG A 134 14.40 -22.81 -10.72
N LYS A 135 15.54 -22.16 -10.47
CA LYS A 135 16.85 -22.64 -10.94
C LYS A 135 17.45 -23.71 -10.02
N PHE A 136 16.95 -23.84 -8.80
CA PHE A 136 17.39 -24.89 -7.89
C PHE A 136 16.78 -26.24 -8.26
N ASN A 137 17.50 -27.32 -7.92
CA ASN A 137 17.09 -28.69 -8.21
C ASN A 137 15.99 -29.18 -7.24
N ILE A 138 14.83 -28.54 -7.27
CA ILE A 138 13.64 -28.87 -6.48
C ILE A 138 12.57 -29.41 -7.43
N ASP A 139 11.91 -30.52 -7.05
CA ASP A 139 10.81 -31.06 -7.83
C ASP A 139 9.50 -30.28 -7.58
N PHE A 140 9.21 -29.33 -8.45
CA PHE A 140 8.03 -28.48 -8.35
C PHE A 140 6.71 -29.20 -8.72
N ASN A 141 6.74 -30.48 -9.11
CA ASN A 141 5.51 -31.28 -9.22
C ASN A 141 5.02 -31.74 -7.84
N TYR A 142 5.94 -31.96 -6.89
CA TYR A 142 5.60 -32.31 -5.51
C TYR A 142 5.57 -31.09 -4.57
N TYR A 143 6.41 -30.08 -4.82
CA TYR A 143 6.49 -28.87 -4.00
C TYR A 143 5.90 -27.66 -4.73
N LYS A 144 4.79 -27.13 -4.21
CA LYS A 144 4.18 -25.90 -4.76
C LYS A 144 4.94 -24.67 -4.29
N LEU A 145 5.52 -23.91 -5.21
CA LEU A 145 6.08 -22.59 -4.96
C LEU A 145 5.00 -21.51 -5.14
N ASP A 146 4.42 -21.07 -4.04
CA ASP A 146 3.37 -20.05 -4.00
C ASP A 146 3.91 -18.74 -3.39
N ALA A 147 3.50 -17.60 -3.95
CA ALA A 147 3.86 -16.28 -3.44
C ALA A 147 2.97 -15.83 -2.27
N HIS A 148 1.77 -16.41 -2.15
CA HIS A 148 0.75 -15.95 -1.18
C HIS A 148 0.49 -14.43 -1.26
N ASP A 149 0.54 -13.86 -2.48
CA ASP A 149 0.39 -12.42 -2.74
C ASP A 149 -1.02 -12.03 -3.21
N SER A 150 -1.99 -12.94 -3.15
CA SER A 150 -3.37 -12.71 -3.60
C SER A 150 -4.04 -11.58 -2.84
N LEU A 151 -3.95 -11.59 -1.50
CA LEU A 151 -4.50 -10.54 -0.65
C LEU A 151 -3.82 -9.19 -0.94
N TYR A 152 -2.49 -9.18 -1.08
CA TYR A 152 -1.74 -7.98 -1.46
C TYR A 152 -2.21 -7.42 -2.81
N LYS A 153 -2.36 -8.28 -3.82
CA LYS A 153 -2.83 -7.89 -5.16
C LYS A 153 -4.26 -7.35 -5.16
N GLN A 154 -5.14 -7.92 -4.33
CA GLN A 154 -6.49 -7.41 -4.14
C GLN A 154 -6.51 -6.01 -3.51
N MET A 155 -5.57 -5.73 -2.62
CA MET A 155 -5.45 -4.42 -1.98
C MET A 155 -4.75 -3.37 -2.86
N ILE A 156 -3.72 -3.76 -3.63
CA ILE A 156 -2.94 -2.80 -4.43
C ILE A 156 -3.64 -2.39 -5.73
N GLY A 157 -4.46 -3.27 -6.32
CA GLY A 157 -5.16 -3.00 -7.58
C GLY A 157 -6.02 -1.72 -7.56
N PRO A 158 -6.89 -1.53 -6.55
CA PRO A 158 -7.64 -0.29 -6.37
C PRO A 158 -6.74 0.95 -6.24
N ILE A 159 -5.62 0.85 -5.50
CA ILE A 159 -4.68 1.95 -5.28
C ILE A 159 -3.98 2.34 -6.60
N GLU A 160 -3.52 1.35 -7.36
CA GLU A 160 -2.90 1.57 -8.68
C GLU A 160 -3.88 2.21 -9.67
N ASN A 161 -5.15 1.78 -9.66
CA ASN A 161 -6.19 2.37 -10.48
C ASN A 161 -6.43 3.85 -10.12
N ILE A 162 -6.56 4.18 -8.84
CA ILE A 162 -6.69 5.56 -8.39
C ILE A 162 -5.48 6.39 -8.84
N SER A 163 -4.27 5.88 -8.64
CA SER A 163 -3.04 6.54 -9.07
C SER A 163 -3.03 6.81 -10.59
N SER A 164 -3.39 5.82 -11.40
CA SER A 164 -3.45 5.93 -12.86
C SER A 164 -4.50 6.96 -13.31
N THR A 165 -5.71 6.88 -12.76
CA THR A 165 -6.80 7.82 -13.07
C THR A 165 -6.45 9.25 -12.66
N SER A 166 -5.86 9.45 -11.47
CA SER A 166 -5.38 10.76 -11.03
C SER A 166 -4.30 11.32 -11.95
N GLN A 167 -3.35 10.48 -12.39
CA GLN A 167 -2.31 10.89 -13.33
C GLN A 167 -2.90 11.32 -14.69
N MET A 168 -3.91 10.60 -15.19
CA MET A 168 -4.62 10.98 -16.41
C MET A 168 -5.31 12.34 -16.28
N ILE A 169 -5.98 12.61 -15.16
CA ILE A 169 -6.63 13.90 -14.89
C ILE A 169 -5.60 15.04 -14.88
N ILE A 170 -4.45 14.83 -14.21
CA ILE A 170 -3.37 15.83 -14.17
C ILE A 170 -2.90 16.18 -15.59
N TYR A 171 -2.71 15.20 -16.47
CA TYR A 171 -2.31 15.48 -17.86
C TYR A 171 -3.36 16.27 -18.62
N ILE A 172 -4.64 15.88 -18.52
CA ILE A 172 -5.74 16.57 -19.23
C ILE A 172 -5.83 18.04 -18.78
N VAL A 173 -5.85 18.27 -17.47
CA VAL A 173 -5.96 19.63 -16.91
C VAL A 173 -4.72 20.47 -17.25
N SER A 174 -3.53 19.88 -17.20
CA SER A 174 -2.28 20.58 -17.54
C SER A 174 -2.25 21.02 -19.01
N ILE A 175 -2.66 20.14 -19.93
CA ILE A 175 -2.70 20.47 -21.37
C ILE A 175 -3.76 21.55 -21.64
N ALA A 176 -4.96 21.40 -21.09
CA ALA A 176 -6.02 22.40 -21.25
C ALA A 176 -5.59 23.76 -20.70
N GLY A 177 -4.99 23.78 -19.50
CA GLY A 177 -4.44 24.99 -18.88
C GLY A 177 -3.35 25.65 -19.72
N ALA A 178 -2.43 24.86 -20.29
CA ALA A 178 -1.38 25.37 -21.17
C ALA A 178 -1.95 26.04 -22.45
N ILE A 179 -2.99 25.44 -23.04
CA ILE A 179 -3.68 25.99 -24.22
C ILE A 179 -4.36 27.32 -23.87
N ILE A 180 -5.14 27.34 -22.79
CA ILE A 180 -5.84 28.56 -22.34
C ILE A 180 -4.83 29.68 -22.04
N LEU A 181 -3.77 29.38 -21.31
CA LEU A 181 -2.71 30.33 -21.00
C LEU A 181 -2.06 30.86 -22.29
N GLY A 182 -1.71 29.98 -23.23
CA GLY A 182 -1.15 30.38 -24.52
C GLY A 182 -2.08 31.32 -25.31
N LEU A 183 -3.39 31.05 -25.30
CA LEU A 183 -4.39 31.91 -25.95
C LEU A 183 -4.48 33.29 -25.29
N ILE A 184 -4.48 33.35 -23.95
CA ILE A 184 -4.50 34.63 -23.21
C ILE A 184 -3.26 35.46 -23.56
N ILE A 185 -2.08 34.85 -23.58
CA ILE A 185 -0.83 35.53 -23.94
C ILE A 185 -0.87 35.99 -25.39
N MET A 186 -1.40 35.18 -26.30
CA MET A 186 -1.57 35.56 -27.71
C MET A 186 -2.48 36.80 -27.87
N LEU A 187 -3.58 36.88 -27.12
CA LEU A 187 -4.47 38.04 -27.10
C LEU A 187 -3.79 39.27 -26.50
N SER A 188 -3.04 39.11 -25.41
CA SER A 188 -2.27 40.19 -24.78
C SER A 188 -1.23 40.79 -25.72
N ILE A 189 -0.46 39.94 -26.41
CA ILE A 189 0.49 40.38 -27.44
C ILE A 189 -0.22 41.13 -28.56
N LYS A 190 -1.39 40.63 -29.01
CA LYS A 190 -2.19 41.29 -30.05
C LYS A 190 -2.62 42.70 -29.63
N GLY A 191 -3.03 42.91 -28.38
CA GLY A 191 -3.42 44.22 -27.85
C GLY A 191 -2.26 45.22 -27.79
N ARG A 192 -1.04 44.75 -27.49
CA ARG A 192 0.15 45.59 -27.31
C ARG A 192 1.03 45.70 -28.57
N ARG A 193 0.53 45.27 -29.74
CA ARG A 193 1.32 45.26 -30.99
C ARG A 193 1.81 46.64 -31.42
N LYS A 194 1.01 47.70 -31.22
CA LYS A 194 1.39 49.08 -31.58
C LYS A 194 2.58 49.57 -30.73
N GLU A 195 2.52 49.34 -29.42
CA GLU A 195 3.60 49.66 -28.47
C GLU A 195 4.91 48.95 -28.86
N MET A 196 4.83 47.65 -29.15
CA MET A 196 5.99 46.87 -29.60
C MET A 196 6.56 47.38 -30.92
N GLY A 197 5.70 47.78 -31.86
CA GLY A 197 6.11 48.39 -33.12
C GLY A 197 6.90 49.69 -32.93
N ILE A 198 6.48 50.53 -31.98
CA ILE A 198 7.18 51.77 -31.62
C ILE A 198 8.55 51.45 -30.98
N LEU A 199 8.60 50.54 -30.00
CA LEU A 199 9.86 50.13 -29.34
C LEU A 199 10.88 49.56 -30.34
N LEU A 200 10.42 48.72 -31.27
CA LEU A 200 11.27 48.19 -32.34
C LEU A 200 11.74 49.28 -33.30
N SER A 201 10.96 50.33 -33.51
CA SER A 201 11.32 51.47 -34.36
C SER A 201 12.35 52.39 -33.70
N ILE A 202 12.36 52.44 -32.36
CA ILE A 202 13.38 53.13 -31.55
C ILE A 202 14.71 52.33 -31.49
N GLY A 203 14.71 51.07 -31.93
CA GLY A 203 15.92 50.23 -32.02
C GLY A 203 16.06 49.17 -30.93
N GLU A 204 15.01 48.90 -30.16
CA GLU A 204 15.01 47.77 -29.22
C GLU A 204 15.14 46.42 -29.94
N LYS A 205 15.86 45.48 -29.33
CA LYS A 205 16.02 44.12 -29.87
C LYS A 205 14.78 43.27 -29.59
N LYS A 206 14.32 42.50 -30.59
CA LYS A 206 13.13 41.62 -30.44
C LYS A 206 13.23 40.64 -29.26
N TRP A 207 14.43 40.15 -28.93
CA TRP A 207 14.66 39.27 -27.78
C TRP A 207 14.37 39.96 -26.43
N LYS A 208 14.62 41.27 -26.29
CA LYS A 208 14.28 42.01 -25.06
C LYS A 208 12.78 42.05 -24.82
N LEU A 209 12.00 42.29 -25.88
CA LEU A 209 10.53 42.27 -25.81
C LEU A 209 10.01 40.88 -25.40
N MET A 210 10.59 39.81 -25.95
CA MET A 210 10.25 38.43 -25.55
C MET A 210 10.61 38.16 -24.09
N ALA A 211 11.82 38.55 -23.66
CA ALA A 211 12.27 38.37 -22.28
C ALA A 211 11.39 39.14 -21.28
N GLN A 212 10.97 40.37 -21.62
CA GLN A 212 10.03 41.13 -20.78
C GLN A 212 8.71 40.38 -20.59
N PHE A 213 8.16 39.81 -21.66
CA PHE A 213 6.92 39.03 -21.58
C PHE A 213 7.08 37.77 -20.72
N VAL A 214 8.21 37.06 -20.87
CA VAL A 214 8.52 35.89 -20.03
C VAL A 214 8.62 36.30 -18.56
N VAL A 215 9.33 37.39 -18.25
CA VAL A 215 9.45 37.90 -16.87
C VAL A 215 8.10 38.32 -16.30
N GLU A 216 7.26 39.02 -17.08
CA GLU A 216 5.91 39.43 -16.67
C GLU A 216 5.07 38.21 -16.26
N VAL A 217 5.09 37.16 -17.06
CA VAL A 217 4.33 35.94 -16.79
C VAL A 217 4.92 35.13 -15.63
N VAL A 218 6.26 35.06 -15.51
CA VAL A 218 6.90 34.39 -14.37
C VAL A 218 6.56 35.08 -13.06
N CYS A 219 6.55 36.41 -13.01
CA CYS A 219 6.15 37.15 -11.81
C CYS A 219 4.70 36.84 -11.41
N VAL A 220 3.76 36.85 -12.37
CA VAL A 220 2.36 36.48 -12.10
C VAL A 220 2.24 35.01 -11.68
N ALA A 221 2.99 34.11 -12.32
CA ALA A 221 2.99 32.69 -12.00
C ALA A 221 3.46 32.43 -10.56
N ILE A 222 4.53 33.08 -10.10
CA ILE A 222 5.03 32.93 -8.72
C ILE A 222 3.95 33.33 -7.71
N LEU A 223 3.27 34.45 -7.94
CA LEU A 223 2.17 34.90 -7.07
C LEU A 223 0.99 33.92 -7.11
N ALA A 224 0.62 33.44 -8.30
CA ALA A 224 -0.44 32.47 -8.48
C ALA A 224 -0.13 31.13 -7.79
N PHE A 225 1.11 30.64 -7.86
CA PHE A 225 1.56 29.44 -7.15
C PHE A 225 1.50 29.60 -5.64
N GLY A 226 1.93 30.76 -5.13
CA GLY A 226 1.83 31.06 -3.69
C GLY A 226 0.39 30.97 -3.19
N LEU A 227 -0.55 31.56 -3.94
CA LEU A 227 -1.98 31.47 -3.64
C LEU A 227 -2.50 30.03 -3.79
N SER A 228 -2.11 29.31 -4.85
CA SER A 228 -2.61 27.97 -5.15
C SER A 228 -2.22 26.94 -4.10
N ILE A 229 -1.05 27.07 -3.45
CA ILE A 229 -0.65 26.17 -2.37
C ILE A 229 -1.63 26.30 -1.20
N THR A 230 -2.00 27.53 -0.83
CA THR A 230 -2.89 27.78 0.30
C THR A 230 -4.34 27.39 0.01
N THR A 231 -4.83 27.66 -1.20
CA THR A 231 -6.20 27.30 -1.60
C THR A 231 -6.31 25.81 -1.94
N GLY A 232 -5.28 25.25 -2.58
CA GLY A 232 -5.20 23.84 -2.96
C GLY A 232 -5.33 22.91 -1.75
N ALA A 233 -4.60 23.18 -0.66
CA ALA A 233 -4.69 22.38 0.56
C ALA A 233 -6.11 22.39 1.17
N LYS A 234 -6.80 23.54 1.14
CA LYS A 234 -8.18 23.65 1.65
C LYS A 234 -9.18 22.92 0.74
N VAL A 235 -9.04 23.08 -0.57
CA VAL A 235 -9.91 22.42 -1.55
C VAL A 235 -9.69 20.91 -1.53
N SER A 236 -8.45 20.44 -1.38
CA SER A 236 -8.14 19.01 -1.30
C SER A 236 -8.71 18.38 -0.04
N GLN A 237 -8.62 19.06 1.12
CA GLN A 237 -9.24 18.59 2.35
C GLN A 237 -10.77 18.54 2.21
N TYR A 238 -11.38 19.60 1.65
CA TYR A 238 -12.83 19.64 1.42
C TYR A 238 -13.30 18.50 0.49
N ILE A 239 -12.56 18.21 -0.59
CA ILE A 239 -12.87 17.08 -1.47
C ILE A 239 -12.68 15.74 -0.73
N GLY A 240 -11.60 15.59 0.04
CA GLY A 240 -11.34 14.40 0.85
C GLY A 240 -12.44 14.12 1.88
N ASP A 241 -12.89 15.16 2.59
CA ASP A 241 -13.96 15.08 3.57
C ASP A 241 -15.30 14.71 2.92
N ASN A 242 -15.60 15.24 1.72
CA ASN A 242 -16.81 14.88 0.97
C ASN A 242 -16.78 13.45 0.44
N LEU A 243 -15.63 12.99 -0.10
CA LEU A 243 -15.48 11.60 -0.55
C LEU A 243 -15.66 10.63 0.63
N LEU A 244 -15.06 10.95 1.78
CA LEU A 244 -15.20 10.15 2.99
C LEU A 244 -16.66 10.14 3.49
N SER A 245 -17.32 11.30 3.51
CA SER A 245 -18.73 11.40 3.89
C SER A 245 -19.64 10.59 2.97
N ASN A 246 -19.34 10.57 1.66
CA ASN A 246 -20.09 9.79 0.68
C ASN A 246 -19.88 8.28 0.86
N GLU A 247 -18.66 7.85 1.20
CA GLU A 247 -18.34 6.45 1.50
C GLU A 247 -19.05 5.97 2.78
N ILE A 248 -19.07 6.82 3.81
CA ILE A 248 -19.79 6.55 5.07
C ILE A 248 -21.31 6.50 4.81
N ALA A 249 -21.87 7.41 4.01
CA ALA A 249 -23.29 7.41 3.65
C ALA A 249 -23.68 6.15 2.84
N THR A 250 -22.86 5.77 1.87
CA THR A 250 -23.10 4.57 1.04
C THR A 250 -22.98 3.28 1.88
N SER A 251 -22.03 3.22 2.81
CA SER A 251 -21.91 2.12 3.78
C SER A 251 -23.08 2.07 4.78
N SER A 252 -23.73 3.20 5.03
CA SER A 252 -24.91 3.28 5.92
C SER A 252 -26.19 2.77 5.24
N GLU A 253 -26.34 2.97 3.92
CA GLU A 253 -27.51 2.50 3.15
C GLU A 253 -27.54 0.97 2.97
N GLU A 254 -26.40 0.27 2.96
CA GLU A 254 -26.38 -1.21 2.95
C GLU A 254 -26.82 -1.84 4.29
N THR A 255 -26.93 -1.05 5.36
CA THR A 255 -27.36 -1.56 6.68
C THR A 255 -28.88 -1.62 6.83
N ASP A 256 -29.66 -0.86 6.05
CA ASP A 256 -31.13 -0.78 6.21
C ASP A 256 -31.94 -1.79 5.37
N THR A 257 -31.32 -2.54 4.45
CA THR A 257 -32.05 -3.52 3.60
C THR A 257 -31.83 -4.99 3.98
N SER A 258 -31.24 -5.29 5.14
CA SER A 258 -30.96 -6.68 5.58
C SER A 258 -31.70 -7.07 6.87
N GLN A 259 -33.00 -6.77 6.94
CA GLN A 259 -33.89 -7.29 8.00
C GLN A 259 -34.79 -8.47 7.58
N HIS A 260 -34.53 -9.14 6.45
CA HIS A 260 -35.19 -10.40 6.13
C HIS A 260 -34.23 -11.45 5.59
N GLY A 261 -34.29 -12.63 6.21
CA GLY A 261 -33.25 -13.64 6.17
C GLY A 261 -32.91 -14.18 4.78
N THR A 262 -31.62 -14.35 4.54
CA THR A 262 -31.09 -15.47 3.76
C THR A 262 -29.63 -15.67 4.14
N VAL A 263 -29.33 -16.80 4.79
CA VAL A 263 -27.96 -17.24 5.08
C VAL A 263 -27.35 -17.68 3.75
N MET A 264 -26.56 -16.81 3.12
CA MET A 264 -25.77 -17.15 1.94
C MET A 264 -24.52 -17.93 2.40
N MET A 265 -24.50 -19.22 2.09
CA MET A 265 -23.35 -20.11 2.25
C MET A 265 -22.21 -19.67 1.33
N ALA A 266 -21.15 -19.07 1.89
CA ALA A 266 -19.86 -18.94 1.22
C ALA A 266 -19.03 -20.22 1.46
N GLY A 267 -18.39 -20.73 0.40
CA GLY A 267 -17.62 -21.97 0.41
C GLY A 267 -16.45 -22.00 1.40
N PRO A 268 -15.83 -23.19 1.59
CA PRO A 268 -14.80 -23.41 2.61
C PRO A 268 -13.54 -22.61 2.24
N GLY A 269 -13.38 -21.45 2.89
CA GLY A 269 -12.28 -20.51 2.63
C GLY A 269 -12.66 -19.03 2.74
N GLY A 270 -13.95 -18.68 2.86
CA GLY A 270 -14.39 -17.30 3.08
C GLY A 270 -14.43 -16.93 4.56
N THR A 271 -13.53 -16.07 5.01
CA THR A 271 -13.61 -15.44 6.33
C THR A 271 -14.84 -14.53 6.43
N LEU A 272 -15.71 -14.77 7.39
CA LEU A 272 -16.71 -13.80 7.85
C LEU A 272 -15.96 -12.65 8.53
N GLN A 273 -15.69 -11.61 7.76
CA GLN A 273 -15.07 -10.39 8.25
C GLN A 273 -16.15 -9.55 8.94
N ASN A 274 -16.47 -9.87 10.19
CA ASN A 274 -17.18 -8.96 11.07
C ASN A 274 -16.14 -8.02 11.70
N GLN A 275 -15.48 -7.23 10.85
CA GLN A 275 -14.68 -6.10 11.28
C GLN A 275 -15.61 -4.90 11.34
N LYS A 276 -16.16 -4.67 12.53
CA LYS A 276 -16.50 -3.31 12.94
C LYS A 276 -15.16 -2.59 13.22
N GLU A 277 -14.37 -2.39 12.17
CA GLU A 277 -13.26 -1.45 12.22
C GLU A 277 -13.87 -0.07 12.30
N ASP A 278 -13.40 0.74 13.26
CA ASP A 278 -13.82 2.13 13.36
C ASP A 278 -13.65 2.79 11.99
N PRO A 279 -14.69 3.45 11.46
CA PRO A 279 -14.62 4.06 10.14
C PRO A 279 -13.40 4.98 10.07
N ILE A 280 -12.71 4.98 8.93
CA ILE A 280 -11.57 5.86 8.67
C ILE A 280 -12.05 7.29 8.89
N ASN A 281 -11.82 7.86 10.09
CA ASN A 281 -12.52 9.08 10.50
C ASN A 281 -11.90 10.34 9.91
N LYS A 282 -10.71 10.26 9.30
CA LYS A 282 -10.01 11.39 8.67
C LYS A 282 -9.11 10.90 7.54
N ILE A 283 -9.29 11.47 6.35
CA ILE A 283 -8.28 11.45 5.30
C ILE A 283 -7.35 12.64 5.57
N ASP A 284 -6.12 12.37 5.96
CA ASP A 284 -5.09 13.41 6.10
C ASP A 284 -4.42 13.61 4.73
N VAL A 285 -4.75 14.71 4.07
CA VAL A 285 -4.16 15.07 2.77
C VAL A 285 -2.92 15.90 3.02
N SER A 286 -1.78 15.24 3.21
CA SER A 286 -0.50 15.91 3.34
C SER A 286 0.15 16.15 1.97
N VAL A 287 0.50 17.40 1.66
CA VAL A 287 1.32 17.73 0.49
C VAL A 287 2.77 17.88 0.94
N THR A 288 3.67 17.04 0.43
CA THR A 288 5.09 17.11 0.79
C THR A 288 5.76 18.32 0.14
N GLY A 289 6.78 18.90 0.77
CA GLY A 289 7.57 19.99 0.16
C GLY A 289 8.21 19.60 -1.17
N GLU A 290 8.57 18.32 -1.35
CA GLU A 290 9.05 17.78 -2.62
C GLU A 290 7.96 17.81 -3.71
N ASP A 291 6.71 17.50 -3.36
CA ASP A 291 5.58 17.52 -4.29
C ASP A 291 5.24 18.94 -4.72
N VAL A 292 5.28 19.90 -3.79
CA VAL A 292 5.15 21.33 -4.09
C VAL A 292 6.26 21.79 -5.03
N GLY A 293 7.51 21.34 -4.79
CA GLY A 293 8.65 21.66 -5.63
C GLY A 293 8.50 21.14 -7.07
N LYS A 294 8.12 19.85 -7.23
CA LYS A 294 7.87 19.24 -8.54
C LYS A 294 6.70 19.92 -9.26
N MET A 295 5.60 20.18 -8.56
CA MET A 295 4.43 20.86 -9.12
C MET A 295 4.78 22.28 -9.60
N GLY A 296 5.45 23.07 -8.76
CA GLY A 296 5.89 24.41 -9.11
C GLY A 296 6.85 24.41 -10.29
N GLY A 297 7.79 23.47 -10.33
CA GLY A 297 8.73 23.31 -11.45
C GLY A 297 8.03 23.00 -12.78
N ILE A 298 7.12 22.01 -12.79
CA ILE A 298 6.35 21.65 -13.99
C ILE A 298 5.48 22.82 -14.43
N GLY A 299 4.77 23.45 -13.51
CA GLY A 299 3.88 24.55 -13.82
C GLY A 299 4.62 25.80 -14.35
N LEU A 300 5.80 26.11 -13.82
CA LEU A 300 6.65 27.19 -14.33
C LEU A 300 7.20 26.85 -15.73
N ALA A 301 7.58 25.59 -15.96
CA ALA A 301 8.00 25.13 -17.29
C ALA A 301 6.87 25.26 -18.32
N ILE A 302 5.63 24.87 -17.96
CA ILE A 302 4.44 25.05 -18.80
C ILE A 302 4.22 26.54 -19.10
N ALA A 303 4.31 27.43 -18.10
CA ALA A 303 4.13 28.87 -18.30
C ALA A 303 5.17 29.45 -19.28
N ILE A 304 6.44 29.03 -19.16
CA ILE A 304 7.51 29.47 -20.07
C ILE A 304 7.26 28.95 -21.49
N ILE A 305 6.91 27.67 -21.66
CA ILE A 305 6.66 27.09 -22.99
C ILE A 305 5.43 27.74 -23.64
N ALA A 306 4.36 27.91 -22.87
CA ALA A 306 3.11 28.53 -23.33
C ALA A 306 3.28 30.01 -23.70
N THR A 307 4.25 30.71 -23.11
CA THR A 307 4.56 32.11 -23.45
C THR A 307 5.47 32.24 -24.66
N LEU A 308 6.47 31.37 -24.78
CA LEU A 308 7.40 31.41 -25.91
C LEU A 308 6.69 31.21 -27.25
N LEU A 309 5.72 30.31 -27.33
CA LEU A 309 4.99 29.99 -28.56
C LEU A 309 4.31 31.24 -29.19
N PRO A 310 3.42 31.98 -28.49
CA PRO A 310 2.91 33.27 -28.99
C PRO A 310 3.98 34.34 -29.15
N ALA A 311 5.01 34.37 -28.27
CA ALA A 311 6.07 35.37 -28.34
C ALA A 311 6.95 35.24 -29.60
N LEU A 312 7.05 34.05 -30.21
CA LEU A 312 7.69 33.89 -31.52
C LEU A 312 6.99 34.70 -32.62
N SER A 313 5.69 35.01 -32.47
CA SER A 313 4.97 35.91 -33.37
C SER A 313 5.57 37.32 -33.36
N ILE A 314 6.17 37.75 -32.24
CA ILE A 314 6.87 39.04 -32.10
C ILE A 314 8.12 39.09 -33.00
N LEU A 315 8.82 37.96 -33.17
CA LEU A 315 9.99 37.89 -34.07
C LEU A 315 9.61 38.15 -35.53
N ARG A 316 8.38 37.81 -35.92
CA ARG A 316 7.83 38.03 -37.27
C ARG A 316 7.24 39.43 -37.47
N LEU A 317 7.22 40.28 -36.45
CA LEU A 317 6.74 41.66 -36.57
C LEU A 317 7.73 42.51 -37.37
N ASN A 318 7.21 43.17 -38.41
CA ASN A 318 7.90 44.20 -39.18
C ASN A 318 7.35 45.57 -38.76
N PRO A 319 8.16 46.45 -38.14
CA PRO A 319 7.69 47.72 -37.58
C PRO A 319 7.00 48.61 -38.62
N LYS A 320 7.53 48.64 -39.87
CA LYS A 320 6.92 49.38 -40.98
C LYS A 320 5.49 48.94 -41.30
N GLN A 321 5.20 47.65 -41.24
CA GLN A 321 3.87 47.10 -41.57
C GLN A 321 2.84 47.27 -40.45
N ILE A 322 3.29 47.54 -39.22
CA ILE A 322 2.41 47.75 -38.06
C ILE A 322 1.95 49.20 -38.00
N LEU A 323 2.83 50.14 -38.35
CA LEU A 323 2.55 51.58 -38.34
C LEU A 323 1.72 52.04 -39.55
N LEU A 324 1.79 51.32 -40.67
CA LEU A 324 1.06 51.63 -41.91
C LEU A 324 -0.32 50.94 -42.01
N LYS A 325 -0.72 50.13 -41.03
CA LYS A 325 -1.96 49.32 -41.08
C LYS A 325 -3.19 50.00 -40.48
N ASP A 326 -3.05 51.25 -40.06
CA ASP A 326 -4.13 52.09 -39.49
C ASP A 326 -4.55 53.23 -40.44
N GLU A 327 -4.18 53.19 -41.72
CA GLU A 327 -4.87 53.97 -42.78
C GLU A 327 -5.99 53.15 -43.42
#